data_AF-A0A8J3LF09-F1
#
_entry.id   AF-A0A8J3LF09-F1
#
_cell.length_a   1.000
_cell.length_b   1.000
_cell.length_c   1.000
_cell.angle_alpha   90.00
_cell.angle_beta   90.00
_cell.angle_gamma   90.00
#
_symmetry.space_group_name_H-M   'P 1'
#
loop_
_entity.id
_entity.type
_entity.pdbx_description
1 polymer ?
#
loop_
_entity_poly.entity_id
_entity_poly.type
_entity_poly.pdbx_seq_one_letter_code
_entity_poly.pdbx_strand_id
1 'polypeptide(L)'
;MPDDSGTTRDVPTPGRTHARGPVRQVATAAVAIALLPAGVWLSAQVRPGPALHDVALFAHLGFLILGFGAVLVADYFFALWVLGRTTLAEAMANTSRLHLLVWSGVVGLIGSGALLRPDLGKGFTILKLVLVAALVINGTQAMVLDRRIRSLAGRPPVRLLLWGALTAVISQVSWWGAVVIGYLNTRR
;
A
#
# COMPACT_ATOMS: atom_id res chain seq x y z
N MET A 1 6.70 65.57 -29.74
CA MET A 1 6.95 64.83 -28.49
C MET A 1 5.65 64.17 -28.05
N PRO A 2 5.45 62.88 -28.36
CA PRO A 2 4.52 61.98 -27.66
C PRO A 2 5.29 60.75 -27.12
N ASP A 3 5.28 60.49 -25.81
CA ASP A 3 4.38 59.63 -25.02
C ASP A 3 4.69 58.12 -25.16
N ASP A 4 5.66 57.66 -24.37
CA ASP A 4 6.01 56.25 -24.14
C ASP A 4 5.17 55.69 -22.98
N SER A 5 3.99 55.15 -23.29
CA SER A 5 3.18 54.38 -22.34
C SER A 5 2.93 52.96 -22.85
N GLY A 6 4.02 52.21 -23.04
CA GLY A 6 4.02 50.80 -23.43
C GLY A 6 4.04 49.84 -22.24
N THR A 7 2.90 49.71 -21.55
CA THR A 7 2.44 48.58 -20.72
C THR A 7 3.40 47.37 -20.64
N THR A 8 4.17 47.27 -19.56
CA THR A 8 4.84 46.02 -19.15
C THR A 8 3.77 45.00 -18.79
N ARG A 9 3.58 43.98 -19.63
CA ARG A 9 2.75 42.82 -19.30
C ARG A 9 3.36 42.09 -18.10
N ASP A 10 2.68 42.15 -16.96
CA ASP A 10 2.95 41.29 -15.82
C ASP A 10 2.98 39.83 -16.26
N VAL A 11 4.15 39.22 -16.20
CA VAL A 11 4.32 37.77 -16.36
C VAL A 11 3.77 37.12 -15.10
N PRO A 12 2.73 36.26 -15.16
CA PRO A 12 2.24 35.59 -13.97
C PRO A 12 3.34 34.67 -13.45
N THR A 13 3.81 34.93 -12.22
CA THR A 13 4.73 34.04 -11.53
C THR A 13 4.02 32.70 -11.32
N PRO A 14 4.52 31.55 -11.83
CA PRO A 14 3.87 30.28 -11.57
C PRO A 14 4.06 29.97 -10.08
N GLY A 15 2.97 30.06 -9.32
CA GLY A 15 2.88 29.58 -7.94
C GLY A 15 3.20 28.10 -7.91
N ARG A 16 4.47 27.76 -7.62
CA ARG A 16 4.92 26.38 -7.40
C ARG A 16 4.40 25.89 -6.05
N THR A 17 3.16 25.44 -6.00
CA THR A 17 2.67 24.56 -4.93
C THR A 17 3.26 23.15 -5.09
N HIS A 18 4.57 22.99 -4.83
CA HIS A 18 5.24 21.67 -4.88
C HIS A 18 5.54 21.05 -3.49
N ALA A 19 5.23 21.75 -2.39
CA ALA A 19 5.64 21.31 -1.05
C ALA A 19 4.64 20.38 -0.31
N ARG A 20 3.53 19.93 -0.94
CA ARG A 20 2.53 19.08 -0.26
C ARG A 20 2.81 17.56 -0.37
N GLY A 21 3.85 17.18 -1.12
CA GLY A 21 4.16 15.80 -1.48
C GLY A 21 4.80 14.91 -0.40
N PRO A 22 5.85 15.36 0.32
CA PRO A 22 6.59 14.49 1.25
C PRO A 22 5.88 14.31 2.59
N VAL A 23 5.24 15.36 3.13
CA VAL A 23 4.56 15.32 4.44
C VAL A 23 3.39 14.34 4.44
N ARG A 24 2.59 14.31 3.37
CA ARG A 24 1.47 13.34 3.26
C ARG A 24 1.97 11.90 3.24
N GLN A 25 3.15 11.62 2.66
CA GLN A 25 3.72 10.27 2.59
C GLN A 25 4.25 9.79 3.93
N VAL A 26 5.01 10.67 4.61
CA VAL A 26 5.48 10.40 5.96
C VAL A 26 4.29 10.18 6.88
N ALA A 27 3.21 10.95 6.72
CA ALA A 27 1.97 10.73 7.45
C ALA A 27 1.29 9.39 7.10
N THR A 28 1.22 8.99 5.82
CA THR A 28 0.60 7.70 5.45
C THR A 28 1.42 6.50 5.96
N ALA A 29 2.75 6.60 5.84
CA ALA A 29 3.67 5.60 6.35
C ALA A 29 3.61 5.51 7.89
N ALA A 30 3.64 6.65 8.57
CA ALA A 30 3.54 6.72 10.03
C ALA A 30 2.19 6.18 10.54
N VAL A 31 1.08 6.52 9.89
CA VAL A 31 -0.25 5.99 10.24
C VAL A 31 -0.30 4.49 10.05
N ALA A 32 0.21 3.98 8.92
CA ALA A 32 0.24 2.54 8.64
C ALA A 32 1.13 1.75 9.60
N ILE A 33 2.28 2.33 9.98
CA ILE A 33 3.17 1.74 10.99
C ILE A 33 2.53 1.80 12.38
N ALA A 34 1.82 2.88 12.72
CA ALA A 34 1.14 3.05 14.01
C ALA A 34 -0.13 2.19 14.15
N LEU A 35 -0.76 1.81 13.04
CA LEU A 35 -1.94 0.93 13.02
C LEU A 35 -1.63 -0.46 13.58
N LEU A 36 -0.41 -0.97 13.39
CA LEU A 36 0.00 -2.28 13.89
C LEU A 36 0.06 -2.36 15.44
N PRO A 37 0.81 -1.50 16.15
CA PRO A 37 0.80 -1.51 17.61
C PRO A 37 -0.57 -1.10 18.18
N ALA A 38 -1.33 -0.23 17.50
CA ALA A 38 -2.70 0.10 17.90
C ALA A 38 -3.64 -1.12 17.81
N GLY A 39 -3.53 -1.92 16.75
CA GLY A 39 -4.28 -3.18 16.61
C GLY A 39 -3.89 -4.19 17.68
N VAL A 40 -2.59 -4.34 17.98
CA VAL A 40 -2.11 -5.19 19.07
C VAL A 40 -2.66 -4.72 20.42
N TRP A 41 -2.61 -3.41 20.70
CA TRP A 41 -3.16 -2.84 21.92
C TRP A 41 -4.67 -3.04 22.04
N LEU A 42 -5.42 -2.76 20.97
CA LEU A 42 -6.87 -2.97 20.94
C LEU A 42 -7.22 -4.45 21.20
N SER A 43 -6.44 -5.37 20.62
CA SER A 43 -6.64 -6.81 20.82
C SER A 43 -6.39 -7.26 22.27
N ALA A 44 -5.55 -6.55 23.02
CA ALA A 44 -5.31 -6.81 24.43
C ALA A 44 -6.46 -6.30 25.32
N GLN A 45 -7.15 -5.24 24.90
CA GLN A 45 -8.26 -4.63 25.65
C GLN A 45 -9.61 -5.33 25.41
N VAL A 46 -9.83 -5.85 24.21
CA VAL A 46 -11.12 -6.42 23.80
C VAL A 46 -11.17 -7.93 24.02
N ARG A 47 -12.24 -8.42 24.66
CA ARG A 47 -12.59 -9.84 24.73
C ARG A 47 -13.84 -10.08 23.87
N PRO A 48 -13.68 -10.46 22.59
CA PRO A 48 -14.82 -10.66 21.70
C PRO A 48 -15.68 -11.83 22.17
N GLY A 49 -16.99 -11.62 22.21
CA GLY A 49 -17.95 -12.73 22.29
C GLY A 49 -18.02 -13.52 20.96
N PRO A 50 -18.66 -14.71 20.94
CA PRO A 50 -18.66 -15.59 19.77
C PRO A 50 -19.18 -14.93 18.48
N ALA A 51 -20.31 -14.20 18.56
CA ALA A 51 -20.88 -13.51 17.41
C ALA A 51 -19.97 -12.41 16.84
N LEU A 52 -19.24 -11.69 17.71
CA LEU A 52 -18.29 -10.66 17.26
C LEU A 52 -17.06 -11.29 16.59
N HIS A 53 -16.66 -12.48 17.05
CA HIS A 53 -15.57 -13.24 16.43
C HIS A 53 -15.91 -13.65 14.99
N ASP A 54 -17.11 -14.19 14.76
CA ASP A 54 -17.54 -14.63 13.41
C ASP A 54 -17.65 -13.46 12.43
N VAL A 55 -18.23 -12.33 12.88
CA VAL A 55 -18.29 -11.10 12.09
C VAL A 55 -16.89 -10.58 11.79
N ALA A 56 -15.99 -10.59 12.78
CA ALA A 56 -14.60 -10.17 12.58
C ALA A 56 -13.88 -11.09 11.58
N LEU A 57 -14.11 -12.40 11.62
CA LEU A 57 -13.52 -13.37 10.70
C LEU A 57 -14.02 -13.14 9.27
N PHE A 58 -15.34 -12.97 9.09
CA PHE A 58 -15.93 -12.68 7.79
C PHE A 58 -15.40 -11.37 7.22
N ALA A 59 -15.36 -10.31 8.03
CA ALA A 59 -14.78 -9.03 7.65
C ALA A 59 -13.30 -9.16 7.29
N HIS A 60 -12.52 -9.91 8.07
CA HIS A 60 -11.10 -10.16 7.81
C HIS A 60 -10.88 -10.81 6.45
N LEU A 61 -11.69 -11.81 6.11
CA LEU A 61 -11.63 -12.49 4.82
C LEU A 61 -12.06 -11.57 3.66
N GLY A 62 -13.09 -10.74 3.87
CA GLY A 62 -13.50 -9.73 2.90
C GLY A 62 -12.40 -8.70 2.61
N PHE A 63 -11.73 -8.19 3.64
CA PHE A 63 -10.60 -7.27 3.49
C PHE A 63 -9.36 -7.94 2.89
N LEU A 64 -9.14 -9.23 3.16
CA LEU A 64 -8.13 -10.04 2.48
C LEU A 64 -8.39 -10.06 0.98
N ILE A 65 -9.61 -10.39 0.55
CA ILE A 65 -10.00 -10.43 -0.86
C ILE A 65 -9.84 -9.04 -1.50
N LEU A 66 -10.31 -7.99 -0.82
CA LEU A 66 -10.22 -6.61 -1.32
C LEU A 66 -8.77 -6.18 -1.53
N GLY A 67 -7.93 -6.33 -0.50
CA GLY A 67 -6.55 -5.85 -0.51
C GLY A 67 -5.65 -6.73 -1.39
N PHE A 68 -5.66 -8.04 -1.15
CA PHE A 68 -4.83 -8.97 -1.90
C PHE A 68 -5.28 -9.11 -3.34
N GLY A 69 -6.59 -9.13 -3.60
CA GLY A 69 -7.14 -9.14 -4.95
C GLY A 69 -6.69 -7.91 -5.75
N ALA A 70 -6.69 -6.73 -5.15
CA ALA A 70 -6.17 -5.52 -5.79
C ALA A 70 -4.67 -5.64 -6.12
N VAL A 71 -3.86 -6.28 -5.26
CA VAL A 71 -2.44 -6.55 -5.56
C VAL A 71 -2.29 -7.52 -6.72
N LEU A 72 -3.07 -8.60 -6.78
CA LEU A 72 -3.03 -9.55 -7.89
C LEU A 72 -3.41 -8.90 -9.23
N VAL A 73 -4.40 -8.01 -9.23
CA VAL A 73 -4.78 -7.24 -10.42
C VAL A 73 -3.66 -6.29 -10.84
N ALA A 74 -2.99 -5.62 -9.89
CA ALA A 74 -1.84 -4.77 -10.20
C ALA A 74 -0.70 -5.58 -10.85
N ASP A 75 -0.38 -6.74 -10.28
CA ASP A 75 0.65 -7.63 -10.81
C ASP A 75 0.29 -8.18 -12.20
N TYR A 76 -1.00 -8.43 -12.45
CA TYR A 76 -1.49 -8.79 -13.78
C TYR A 76 -1.21 -7.69 -14.82
N PHE A 77 -1.45 -6.41 -14.50
CA PHE A 77 -1.12 -5.30 -15.42
C PHE A 77 0.38 -5.19 -15.68
N PHE A 78 1.22 -5.39 -14.66
CA PHE A 78 2.67 -5.42 -14.86
C PHE A 78 3.11 -6.64 -15.68
N ALA A 79 2.48 -7.80 -15.52
CA ALA A 79 2.74 -8.96 -16.36
C ALA A 79 2.37 -8.68 -17.83
N LEU A 80 1.21 -8.07 -18.11
CA LEU A 80 0.84 -7.65 -19.46
C LEU A 80 1.87 -6.68 -20.07
N TRP A 81 2.41 -5.77 -19.26
CA TRP A 81 3.45 -4.85 -19.70
C TRP A 81 4.74 -5.60 -20.06
N VAL A 82 5.18 -6.54 -19.23
CA VAL A 82 6.36 -7.39 -19.51
C VAL A 82 6.17 -8.22 -20.79
N LEU A 83 4.95 -8.68 -21.04
CA LEU A 83 4.58 -9.39 -22.27
C LEU A 83 4.45 -8.47 -23.50
N GLY A 84 4.65 -7.16 -23.36
CA GLY A 84 4.53 -6.17 -24.43
C GLY A 84 3.09 -5.92 -24.88
N ARG A 85 2.08 -6.30 -24.08
CA ARG A 85 0.65 -6.16 -24.40
C ARG A 85 0.05 -4.83 -23.98
N THR A 86 0.72 -4.08 -23.11
CA THR A 86 0.35 -2.73 -22.65
C THR A 86 1.60 -1.91 -22.41
N THR A 87 1.46 -0.59 -22.34
CA THR A 87 2.58 0.30 -21.99
C THR A 87 2.78 0.37 -20.48
N LEU A 88 3.98 0.75 -20.03
CA LEU A 88 4.25 0.97 -18.61
C LEU A 88 3.35 2.07 -18.03
N ALA A 89 3.07 3.11 -18.82
CA ALA A 89 2.21 4.21 -18.41
C ALA A 89 0.77 3.73 -18.14
N GLU A 90 0.23 2.86 -19.01
CA GLU A 90 -1.09 2.23 -18.83
C GLU A 90 -1.12 1.32 -17.60
N ALA A 91 -0.12 0.46 -17.43
CA ALA A 91 -0.01 -0.40 -16.25
C ALA A 91 0.01 0.42 -14.95
N MET A 92 0.81 1.49 -14.91
CA MET A 92 0.88 2.39 -13.75
C MET A 92 -0.40 3.19 -13.52
N ALA A 93 -1.07 3.65 -14.58
CA ALA A 93 -2.33 4.37 -14.47
C ALA A 93 -3.43 3.50 -13.86
N ASN A 94 -3.52 2.23 -14.28
CA ASN A 94 -4.47 1.27 -13.71
C ASN A 94 -4.14 0.93 -12.25
N THR A 95 -2.87 0.64 -11.95
CA THR A 95 -2.43 0.33 -10.58
C THR A 95 -2.63 1.49 -9.60
N SER A 96 -2.52 2.74 -10.06
CA SER A 96 -2.72 3.91 -9.19
C SER A 96 -4.10 3.96 -8.53
N ARG A 97 -5.14 3.45 -9.22
CA ARG A 97 -6.52 3.38 -8.71
C ARG A 97 -6.69 2.27 -7.67
N LEU A 98 -5.90 1.18 -7.81
CA LEU A 98 -5.94 0.02 -6.93
C LEU A 98 -5.32 0.29 -5.57
N HIS A 99 -4.41 1.28 -5.45
CA HIS A 99 -3.80 1.62 -4.16
C HIS A 99 -4.83 1.91 -3.07
N LEU A 100 -5.96 2.54 -3.39
CA LEU A 100 -7.02 2.78 -2.41
C LEU A 100 -7.59 1.46 -1.90
N LEU A 101 -7.87 0.50 -2.78
CA LEU A 101 -8.38 -0.83 -2.39
C LEU A 101 -7.34 -1.59 -1.56
N VAL A 102 -6.06 -1.55 -1.94
CA VAL A 102 -4.97 -2.17 -1.18
C VAL A 102 -4.91 -1.61 0.24
N TRP A 103 -4.89 -0.29 0.38
CA TRP A 103 -4.82 0.36 1.69
C TRP A 103 -6.08 0.14 2.53
N SER A 104 -7.26 0.22 1.93
CA SER A 104 -8.52 -0.14 2.61
C SER A 104 -8.50 -1.58 3.11
N GLY A 105 -8.00 -2.51 2.29
CA GLY A 105 -7.83 -3.91 2.67
C GLY A 105 -6.85 -4.08 3.84
N VAL A 106 -5.69 -3.43 3.78
CA VAL A 106 -4.69 -3.48 4.88
C VAL A 106 -5.25 -2.92 6.19
N VAL A 107 -5.90 -1.75 6.16
CA VAL A 107 -6.51 -1.15 7.36
C VAL A 107 -7.59 -2.06 7.93
N GLY A 108 -8.46 -2.58 7.06
CA GLY A 108 -9.51 -3.51 7.45
C GLY A 108 -8.97 -4.82 8.03
N LEU A 109 -7.89 -5.37 7.47
CA LEU A 109 -7.20 -6.56 7.97
C LEU A 109 -6.59 -6.35 9.35
N ILE A 110 -5.96 -5.19 9.59
CA ILE A 110 -5.39 -4.87 10.90
C ILE A 110 -6.52 -4.72 11.94
N GLY A 111 -7.58 -3.97 11.61
CA GLY A 111 -8.71 -3.75 12.52
C GLY A 111 -9.48 -5.03 12.85
N SER A 112 -9.87 -5.80 11.83
CA SER A 112 -10.55 -7.09 12.02
C SER A 112 -9.65 -8.13 12.68
N GLY A 113 -8.35 -8.15 12.35
CA GLY A 113 -7.36 -9.05 12.94
C GLY A 113 -7.15 -8.80 14.43
N ALA A 114 -7.24 -7.55 14.89
CA ALA A 114 -7.19 -7.23 16.32
C ALA A 114 -8.36 -7.87 17.10
N LEU A 115 -9.53 -7.99 16.48
CA LEU A 115 -10.71 -8.64 17.08
C LEU A 115 -10.64 -10.17 17.05
N LEU A 116 -9.67 -10.78 16.36
CA LEU A 116 -9.49 -12.23 16.28
C LEU A 116 -8.58 -12.80 17.40
N ARG A 117 -8.17 -11.97 18.37
CA ARG A 117 -7.28 -12.33 19.50
C ARG A 117 -5.97 -13.00 19.04
N PRO A 118 -5.01 -12.23 18.51
CA PRO A 118 -3.71 -12.76 18.16
C PRO A 118 -3.01 -13.33 19.42
N ASP A 119 -2.69 -14.62 19.39
CA ASP A 119 -1.88 -15.25 20.43
C ASP A 119 -0.40 -14.91 20.21
N LEU A 120 0.07 -13.86 20.90
CA LEU A 120 1.43 -13.34 20.78
C LEU A 120 2.49 -14.28 21.39
N GLY A 121 2.10 -15.34 22.11
CA GLY A 121 3.01 -16.36 22.63
C GLY A 121 3.46 -17.37 21.57
N LYS A 122 2.78 -17.42 20.41
CA LYS A 122 3.11 -18.33 19.31
C LYS A 122 4.01 -17.63 18.28
N GLY A 123 5.15 -18.23 17.98
CA GLY A 123 6.10 -17.71 16.98
C GLY A 123 5.49 -17.46 15.60
N PHE A 124 4.44 -18.18 15.23
CA PHE A 124 3.68 -17.96 14.00
C PHE A 124 2.94 -16.61 13.97
N THR A 125 2.38 -16.17 15.09
CA THR A 125 1.72 -14.86 15.18
C THR A 125 2.74 -13.74 15.00
N ILE A 126 3.92 -13.88 15.61
CA ILE A 126 5.03 -12.91 15.46
C ILE A 126 5.49 -12.87 14.00
N LEU A 127 5.69 -14.01 13.36
CA LEU A 127 6.08 -14.08 11.96
C LEU A 127 5.02 -13.41 11.05
N LYS A 128 3.72 -13.65 11.29
CA LYS A 128 2.64 -12.98 10.56
C LYS A 128 2.73 -11.45 10.73
N LEU A 129 2.95 -10.96 11.94
CA LEU A 129 3.09 -9.52 12.20
C LEU A 129 4.31 -8.92 11.50
N VAL A 130 5.44 -9.63 11.46
CA VAL A 130 6.64 -9.20 10.71
C VAL A 130 6.34 -9.11 9.21
N LEU A 131 5.65 -10.09 8.63
CA LEU A 131 5.26 -10.06 7.21
C LEU A 131 4.31 -8.90 6.92
N VAL A 132 3.33 -8.63 7.78
CA VAL A 132 2.42 -7.49 7.61
C VAL A 132 3.19 -6.16 7.76
N ALA A 133 4.14 -6.05 8.69
CA ALA A 133 4.99 -4.88 8.82
C ALA A 133 5.85 -4.66 7.57
N ALA A 134 6.48 -5.72 7.05
CA ALA A 134 7.23 -5.69 5.80
C ALA A 134 6.35 -5.25 4.63
N LEU A 135 5.11 -5.76 4.55
CA LEU A 135 4.13 -5.37 3.54
C LEU A 135 3.80 -3.88 3.60
N VAL A 136 3.52 -3.35 4.79
CA VAL A 136 3.22 -1.92 5.00
C VAL A 136 4.40 -1.04 4.58
N ILE A 137 5.61 -1.38 5.02
CA ILE A 137 6.83 -0.65 4.65
C ILE A 137 7.03 -0.69 3.14
N ASN A 138 6.93 -1.88 2.54
CA ASN A 138 7.07 -2.07 1.11
C ASN A 138 6.03 -1.28 0.30
N GLY A 139 4.78 -1.20 0.77
CA GLY A 139 3.73 -0.38 0.16
C GLY A 139 4.08 1.11 0.15
N THR A 140 4.74 1.63 1.19
CA THR A 140 5.20 3.02 1.21
C THR A 140 6.32 3.28 0.20
N GLN A 141 7.26 2.33 0.07
CA GLN A 141 8.33 2.39 -0.93
C GLN A 141 7.77 2.32 -2.36
N ALA A 142 6.76 1.48 -2.60
CA ALA A 142 6.06 1.39 -3.89
C ALA A 142 5.47 2.74 -4.30
N MET A 143 4.83 3.46 -3.39
CA MET A 143 4.29 4.81 -3.65
C MET A 143 5.38 5.85 -3.95
N VAL A 144 6.58 5.71 -3.39
CA VAL A 144 7.73 6.57 -3.71
C VAL A 144 8.26 6.24 -5.11
N LEU A 145 8.42 4.95 -5.42
CA LEU A 145 8.88 4.47 -6.71
C LEU A 145 7.94 4.90 -7.84
N ASP A 146 6.63 4.72 -7.67
CA ASP A 146 5.59 5.10 -8.62
C ASP A 146 5.68 6.60 -8.98
N ARG A 147 5.90 7.47 -7.99
CA ARG A 147 6.14 8.90 -8.23
C ARG A 147 7.44 9.18 -8.97
N ARG A 148 8.54 8.51 -8.59
CA ARG A 148 9.83 8.69 -9.26
C ARG A 148 9.73 8.32 -10.73
N ILE A 149 9.09 7.19 -11.05
CA ILE A 149 8.90 6.76 -12.44
C ILE A 149 8.02 7.77 -13.20
N ARG A 150 6.90 8.23 -12.63
CA ARG A 150 6.04 9.24 -13.29
C ARG A 150 6.70 10.60 -13.47
N SER A 151 7.70 10.95 -12.66
CA SER A 151 8.42 12.23 -12.78
C SER A 151 9.51 12.24 -13.86
N LEU A 152 9.82 11.08 -14.46
CA LEU A 152 10.83 10.98 -15.50
C LEU A 152 10.23 11.32 -16.87
N ALA A 153 10.90 12.22 -17.60
CA ALA A 153 10.63 12.44 -19.01
C ALA A 153 11.34 11.38 -19.85
N GLY A 154 10.75 10.18 -19.97
CA GLY A 154 11.28 9.11 -20.82
C GLY A 154 11.25 7.73 -20.20
N ARG A 155 12.05 6.81 -20.77
CA ARG A 155 12.11 5.41 -20.31
C ARG A 155 12.77 5.34 -18.92
N PRO A 156 12.16 4.65 -17.94
CA PRO A 156 12.77 4.50 -16.63
C PRO A 156 14.06 3.68 -16.70
N PRO A 157 15.09 4.06 -15.92
CA PRO A 157 16.33 3.31 -15.88
C PRO A 157 16.11 1.92 -15.29
N VAL A 158 16.88 0.93 -15.75
CA VAL A 158 16.78 -0.48 -15.31
C VAL A 158 16.81 -0.62 -13.79
N ARG A 159 17.58 0.20 -13.08
CA ARG A 159 17.63 0.20 -11.61
C ARG A 159 16.27 0.46 -10.96
N LEU A 160 15.44 1.34 -11.52
CA LEU A 160 14.09 1.60 -11.01
C LEU A 160 13.14 0.44 -11.31
N LEU A 161 13.31 -0.22 -12.47
CA LEU A 161 12.55 -1.41 -12.81
C LEU A 161 12.89 -2.60 -11.90
N LEU A 162 14.18 -2.81 -11.60
CA LEU A 162 14.62 -3.83 -10.64
C LEU A 162 14.11 -3.54 -9.23
N TRP A 163 14.10 -2.27 -8.81
CA TRP A 163 13.49 -1.89 -7.53
C TRP A 163 11.98 -2.21 -7.52
N GLY A 164 11.27 -1.92 -8.61
CA GLY A 164 9.86 -2.29 -8.74
C GLY A 164 9.61 -3.79 -8.68
N ALA A 165 10.42 -4.58 -9.38
CA ALA A 165 10.36 -6.04 -9.34
C ALA A 165 10.59 -6.57 -7.92
N LEU A 166 11.59 -6.04 -7.21
CA LEU A 166 11.85 -6.41 -5.81
C LEU A 166 10.67 -6.07 -4.90
N THR A 167 10.09 -4.88 -5.06
CA THR A 167 8.89 -4.45 -4.33
C THR A 167 7.70 -5.39 -4.60
N ALA A 168 7.49 -5.84 -5.84
CA ALA A 168 6.44 -6.80 -6.17
C ALA A 168 6.68 -8.17 -5.49
N VAL A 169 7.93 -8.68 -5.53
CA VAL A 169 8.31 -9.95 -4.88
C VAL A 169 8.09 -9.90 -3.37
N ILE A 170 8.53 -8.82 -2.70
CA ILE A 170 8.34 -8.64 -1.26
C ILE A 170 6.84 -8.62 -0.91
N SER A 171 6.02 -7.95 -1.74
CA SER A 171 4.56 -7.93 -1.57
C SER A 171 3.99 -9.35 -1.63
N GLN A 172 4.32 -10.11 -2.67
CA GLN A 172 3.82 -11.47 -2.88
C GLN A 172 4.21 -12.41 -1.73
N VAL A 173 5.48 -12.40 -1.33
CA VAL A 173 5.96 -13.22 -0.20
C VAL A 173 5.22 -12.84 1.10
N SER A 174 5.00 -11.54 1.34
CA SER A 174 4.32 -11.07 2.54
C SER A 174 2.84 -11.46 2.57
N TRP A 175 2.12 -11.27 1.46
CA TRP A 175 0.72 -11.66 1.33
C TRP A 175 0.53 -13.18 1.46
N TRP A 176 1.22 -13.96 0.63
CA TRP A 176 1.11 -15.42 0.67
C TRP A 176 1.56 -16.00 2.00
N GLY A 177 2.67 -15.50 2.55
CA GLY A 177 3.15 -15.92 3.86
C GLY A 177 2.13 -15.66 4.95
N ALA A 178 1.50 -14.48 4.98
CA ALA A 178 0.45 -14.16 5.95
C ALA A 178 -0.79 -15.04 5.80
N VAL A 179 -1.19 -15.37 4.55
CA VAL A 179 -2.31 -16.29 4.26
C VAL A 179 -2.01 -17.71 4.73
N VAL A 180 -0.84 -18.24 4.37
CA VAL A 180 -0.40 -19.59 4.76
C VAL A 180 -0.32 -19.71 6.28
N ILE A 181 0.30 -18.74 6.96
CA ILE A 181 0.37 -18.73 8.42
C ILE A 181 -1.02 -18.64 9.04
N GLY A 182 -1.90 -17.79 8.50
CA GLY A 182 -3.29 -17.68 8.96
C GLY A 182 -4.03 -19.02 8.89
N TYR A 183 -3.93 -19.70 7.75
CA TYR A 183 -4.52 -21.02 7.55
C TYR A 183 -3.93 -22.07 8.50
N LEU A 184 -2.61 -22.14 8.63
CA LEU A 184 -1.94 -23.09 9.53
C LEU A 184 -2.33 -22.87 11.00
N ASN A 185 -2.55 -21.61 11.41
CA ASN A 185 -2.95 -21.27 12.77
C ASN A 185 -4.41 -21.64 13.08
N THR A 186 -5.29 -21.76 12.07
CA THR A 186 -6.67 -22.24 12.27
C THR A 186 -6.80 -23.77 12.41
N ARG A 187 -5.73 -24.51 12.09
CA ARG A 187 -5.72 -25.98 12.12
C ARG A 187 -5.01 -26.58 13.35
N ARG A 188 -4.58 -25.75 14.29
CA ARG A 188 -3.90 -26.17 15.53
C ARG A 188 -4.69 -25.68 16.73
#